data_AF-A0A816F6X5-F1
#
_entry.id   AF-A0A816F6X5-F1
#
_cell.length_a   1.000
_cell.length_b   1.000
_cell.length_c   1.000
_cell.angle_alpha   90.00
_cell.angle_beta   90.00
_cell.angle_gamma   90.00
#
_symmetry.space_group_name_H-M   'P 1'
#
loop_
_entity.id
_entity.type
_entity.pdbx_description
1 polymer ?
#
loop_
_entity_poly.entity_id
_entity_poly.type
_entity_poly.pdbx_seq_one_letter_code
_entity_poly.pdbx_strand_id
1 'polypeptide(L)'
;MQLPKCGHRYCQTCLDIEQETIIKCQQCQAESLRNDEHLDQFHSNGKCEYCGEQFNSINKLNEHKVFKCRHLIVDCILKGFGCNERIIRVEMQDHYLTQQHQHALLNAVHQMLSQLNDRQTDIEHSRTTTAGPCNSATAQSEELYEMLSILVGGIETLANDEQRLATEALKMQTAIPTLTEELSKVKLSVEESNAFLEGVKHNQAILNQDLLSLQEKINDLQYISYDGTLVWKIGNFHEKMIDAQSERQTSIYSSPFYSSPNG
;
A
#
# COMPACT_ATOMS: atom_id res chain seq x y z
N MET A 1 -34.44 15.71 22.55
CA MET A 1 -34.13 16.72 21.52
C MET A 1 -35.17 16.60 20.41
N GLN A 2 -35.83 17.70 20.07
CA GLN A 2 -36.94 17.75 19.11
C GLN A 2 -36.42 17.58 17.67
N LEU A 3 -37.01 16.66 16.91
CA LEU A 3 -36.81 16.50 15.47
C LEU A 3 -37.54 17.62 14.71
N PRO A 4 -36.93 18.25 13.68
CA PRO A 4 -37.62 19.22 12.85
C PRO A 4 -38.58 18.52 11.88
N LYS A 5 -39.85 18.93 11.91
CA LYS A 5 -40.88 18.53 10.94
C LYS A 5 -40.63 19.21 9.59
N CYS A 6 -39.85 18.57 8.74
CA CYS A 6 -39.76 18.94 7.33
C CYS A 6 -40.95 18.29 6.60
N GLY A 7 -41.96 19.09 6.25
CA GLY A 7 -43.20 18.66 5.61
C GLY A 7 -43.09 18.46 4.10
N HIS A 8 -42.00 17.85 3.61
CA HIS A 8 -41.79 17.63 2.18
C HIS A 8 -41.58 16.13 1.88
N ARG A 9 -42.41 15.60 0.99
CA ARG A 9 -42.52 14.18 0.62
C ARG A 9 -41.29 13.62 -0.13
N TYR A 10 -40.31 14.46 -0.47
CA TYR A 10 -39.15 14.10 -1.31
C TYR A 10 -37.92 14.98 -1.02
N CYS A 11 -37.44 15.07 0.24
CA CYS A 11 -36.12 15.66 0.48
C CYS A 11 -35.02 14.59 0.43
N GLN A 12 -33.92 14.88 -0.26
CA GLN A 12 -32.81 13.96 -0.51
C GLN A 12 -32.25 13.38 0.81
N THR A 13 -32.18 14.20 1.86
CA THR A 13 -31.72 13.80 3.20
C THR A 13 -32.63 12.82 3.92
N CYS A 14 -33.94 12.75 3.60
CA CYS A 14 -34.83 11.72 4.16
C CYS A 14 -34.81 10.42 3.33
N LEU A 15 -34.55 10.52 2.01
CA LEU A 15 -34.37 9.36 1.14
C LEU A 15 -33.08 8.60 1.46
N ASP A 16 -32.02 9.30 1.86
CA ASP A 16 -30.75 8.67 2.27
C ASP A 16 -30.86 7.95 3.64
N ILE A 17 -31.79 8.37 4.52
CA ILE A 17 -32.00 7.75 5.84
C ILE A 17 -32.79 6.43 5.73
N GLU A 18 -33.64 6.26 4.71
CA GLU A 18 -34.44 5.03 4.55
C GLU A 18 -33.68 3.87 3.87
N GLN A 19 -32.43 4.06 3.43
CA GLN A 19 -31.62 3.03 2.75
C GLN A 19 -30.36 2.57 3.50
N GLU A 20 -30.20 2.90 4.77
CA GLU A 20 -29.14 2.30 5.60
C GLU A 20 -29.63 0.97 6.21
N THR A 21 -29.82 -0.06 5.37
CA THR A 21 -30.06 -1.41 5.87
C THR A 21 -28.80 -1.94 6.53
N ILE A 22 -28.80 -2.01 7.86
CA ILE A 22 -27.78 -2.70 8.64
C ILE A 22 -27.81 -4.19 8.26
N ILE A 23 -26.77 -4.66 7.57
CA ILE A 23 -26.63 -6.07 7.18
C ILE A 23 -25.82 -6.77 8.28
N LYS A 24 -26.36 -7.88 8.79
CA LYS A 24 -25.64 -8.74 9.75
C LYS A 24 -24.70 -9.66 9.00
N CYS A 25 -23.42 -9.63 9.34
CA CYS A 25 -22.44 -10.58 8.83
C CYS A 25 -22.84 -12.01 9.21
N GLN A 26 -23.00 -12.89 8.24
CA GLN A 26 -23.40 -14.28 8.50
C GLN A 26 -22.34 -15.09 9.27
N GLN A 27 -21.09 -14.60 9.37
CA GLN A 27 -19.97 -15.31 10.02
C GLN A 27 -19.71 -14.88 11.47
N CYS A 28 -19.95 -13.61 11.83
CA CYS A 28 -19.74 -13.12 13.21
C CYS A 28 -20.93 -12.36 13.80
N GLN A 29 -22.02 -12.21 13.04
CA GLN A 29 -23.22 -11.47 13.42
C GLN A 29 -23.01 -9.97 13.68
N ALA A 30 -21.83 -9.42 13.37
CA ALA A 30 -21.57 -7.99 13.46
C ALA A 30 -22.45 -7.22 12.46
N GLU A 31 -22.95 -6.08 12.93
CA GLU A 31 -23.82 -5.18 12.18
C GLU A 31 -22.96 -4.20 11.38
N SER A 32 -23.07 -4.23 10.04
CA SER A 32 -22.33 -3.36 9.12
C SER A 32 -23.25 -2.73 8.08
N LEU A 33 -22.92 -1.50 7.66
CA LEU A 33 -23.60 -0.80 6.57
C LEU A 33 -23.28 -1.42 5.20
N ARG A 34 -22.19 -2.21 5.09
CA ARG A 34 -21.80 -2.97 3.90
C ARG A 34 -21.20 -4.32 4.30
N ASN A 35 -21.78 -5.41 3.79
CA ASN A 35 -21.32 -6.77 4.11
C ASN A 35 -19.94 -7.06 3.49
N ASP A 36 -19.65 -6.51 2.29
CA ASP A 36 -18.40 -6.73 1.56
C ASP A 36 -17.17 -6.09 2.25
N GLU A 37 -17.30 -4.85 2.75
CA GLU A 37 -16.21 -4.19 3.49
C GLU A 37 -15.93 -4.87 4.84
N HIS A 38 -16.97 -5.38 5.49
CA HIS A 38 -16.82 -6.09 6.76
C HIS A 38 -16.15 -7.47 6.57
N LEU A 39 -16.50 -8.20 5.50
CA LEU A 39 -15.83 -9.47 5.15
C LEU A 39 -14.35 -9.25 4.84
N ASP A 40 -14.00 -8.19 4.09
CA ASP A 40 -12.62 -7.83 3.76
C ASP A 40 -11.81 -7.28 4.96
N GLN A 41 -12.47 -6.76 6.01
CA GLN A 41 -11.79 -6.24 7.21
C GLN A 41 -11.65 -7.28 8.32
N PHE A 42 -12.62 -8.18 8.48
CA PHE A 42 -12.73 -9.04 9.67
C PHE A 42 -12.77 -10.54 9.35
N HIS A 43 -12.97 -10.93 8.08
CA HIS A 43 -13.18 -12.33 7.69
C HIS A 43 -12.49 -12.70 6.36
N SER A 44 -11.17 -12.69 6.34
CA SER A 44 -10.35 -13.78 5.74
C SER A 44 -8.87 -13.44 5.82
N ASN A 45 -8.17 -14.04 6.80
CA ASN A 45 -6.71 -14.09 6.81
C ASN A 45 -6.25 -15.23 5.89
N GLY A 46 -6.18 -14.97 4.59
CA GLY A 46 -5.62 -15.91 3.63
C GLY A 46 -4.09 -15.79 3.62
N LYS A 47 -3.36 -16.81 4.08
CA LYS A 47 -1.90 -16.88 3.93
C LYS A 47 -1.55 -17.52 2.60
N CYS A 48 -0.65 -16.92 1.84
CA CYS A 48 -0.11 -17.55 0.64
C CYS A 48 0.76 -18.76 1.01
N GLU A 49 0.41 -19.94 0.51
CA GLU A 49 1.13 -21.19 0.77
C GLU A 49 2.55 -21.21 0.18
N TYR A 50 2.82 -20.37 -0.83
CA TYR A 50 4.09 -20.35 -1.55
C TYR A 50 5.11 -19.36 -0.99
N CYS A 51 4.69 -18.12 -0.67
CA CYS A 51 5.58 -17.09 -0.15
C CYS A 51 5.33 -16.73 1.32
N GLY A 52 4.24 -17.20 1.92
CA GLY A 52 3.90 -16.93 3.31
C GLY A 52 3.27 -15.57 3.60
N GLU A 53 3.08 -14.70 2.60
CA GLU A 53 2.44 -13.39 2.77
C GLU A 53 0.98 -13.52 3.21
N GLN A 54 0.54 -12.62 4.09
CA GLN A 54 -0.81 -12.57 4.61
C GLN A 54 -1.66 -11.57 3.82
N PHE A 55 -2.90 -11.95 3.53
CA PHE A 55 -3.86 -11.12 2.81
C PHE A 55 -5.14 -10.99 3.61
N ASN A 56 -5.75 -9.81 3.54
CA ASN A 56 -7.02 -9.49 4.19
C ASN A 56 -8.25 -9.91 3.38
N SER A 57 -8.06 -10.45 2.17
CA SER A 57 -9.14 -10.90 1.30
C SER A 57 -8.66 -12.03 0.41
N ILE A 58 -9.53 -13.03 0.18
CA ILE A 58 -9.29 -14.13 -0.76
C ILE A 58 -9.06 -13.60 -2.19
N ASN A 59 -9.75 -12.53 -2.58
CA ASN A 59 -9.56 -11.92 -3.91
C ASN A 59 -8.14 -11.37 -4.08
N LYS A 60 -7.61 -10.69 -3.07
CA LYS A 60 -6.23 -10.18 -3.10
C LYS A 60 -5.20 -11.30 -3.03
N LEU A 61 -5.48 -12.39 -2.29
CA LEU A 61 -4.64 -13.58 -2.30
C LEU A 61 -4.61 -14.24 -3.69
N ASN A 62 -5.75 -14.35 -4.37
CA ASN A 62 -5.84 -14.91 -5.71
C ASN A 62 -5.12 -14.02 -6.74
N GLU A 63 -5.33 -12.70 -6.68
CA GLU A 63 -4.60 -11.75 -7.52
C GLU A 63 -3.09 -11.85 -7.28
N HIS A 64 -2.66 -11.97 -6.02
CA HIS A 64 -1.28 -12.21 -5.67
C HIS A 64 -0.74 -13.51 -6.29
N LYS A 65 -1.44 -14.64 -6.13
CA LYS A 65 -1.03 -15.93 -6.72
C LYS A 65 -0.85 -15.78 -8.24
N VAL A 66 -1.82 -15.18 -8.94
CA VAL A 66 -1.77 -15.06 -10.39
C VAL A 66 -0.68 -14.08 -10.87
N PHE A 67 -0.53 -12.91 -10.27
CA PHE A 67 0.27 -11.83 -10.87
C PHE A 67 1.54 -11.45 -10.10
N LYS A 68 1.63 -11.73 -8.79
CA LYS A 68 2.65 -11.12 -7.91
C LYS A 68 3.52 -12.13 -7.16
N CYS A 69 3.04 -13.35 -6.93
CA CYS A 69 3.76 -14.35 -6.15
C CYS A 69 5.02 -14.82 -6.88
N ARG A 70 6.21 -14.59 -6.31
CA ARG A 70 7.50 -15.02 -6.87
C ARG A 70 7.82 -16.49 -6.63
N HIS A 71 7.18 -17.10 -5.62
CA HIS A 71 7.42 -18.48 -5.22
C HIS A 71 6.37 -19.45 -5.78
N LEU A 72 5.42 -18.96 -6.58
CA LEU A 72 4.43 -19.81 -7.22
C LEU A 72 5.11 -20.70 -8.28
N ILE A 73 4.79 -21.98 -8.24
CA ILE A 73 5.18 -22.96 -9.25
C ILE A 73 4.26 -22.82 -10.46
N VAL A 74 4.84 -22.52 -11.62
CA VAL A 74 4.13 -22.33 -12.90
C VAL A 74 4.69 -23.24 -13.98
N ASP A 75 3.86 -23.51 -14.98
CA ASP A 75 4.30 -24.25 -16.17
C ASP A 75 5.19 -23.34 -17.04
N CYS A 76 6.21 -23.93 -17.66
CA CYS A 76 7.04 -23.22 -18.63
C CYS A 76 6.21 -22.70 -19.81
N ILE A 77 6.51 -21.47 -20.27
CA ILE A 77 5.83 -20.84 -21.43
C ILE A 77 6.03 -21.69 -22.70
N LEU A 78 7.15 -22.41 -22.80
CA LEU A 78 7.46 -23.28 -23.93
C LEU A 78 6.97 -24.72 -23.78
N LYS A 79 6.00 -24.97 -22.88
CA LYS A 79 5.35 -26.28 -22.75
C LYS A 79 4.79 -26.80 -24.07
N GLY A 80 4.21 -25.92 -24.89
CA GLY A 80 3.73 -26.26 -26.23
C GLY A 80 4.83 -26.68 -27.22
N PHE A 81 6.09 -26.40 -26.91
CA PHE A 81 7.25 -26.67 -27.77
C PHE A 81 8.20 -27.73 -27.18
N GLY A 82 7.76 -28.45 -26.13
CA GLY A 82 8.49 -29.58 -25.55
C GLY A 82 9.12 -29.35 -24.18
N CYS A 83 8.93 -28.17 -23.56
CA CYS A 83 9.42 -27.91 -22.21
C CYS A 83 8.37 -28.22 -21.13
N ASN A 84 8.37 -29.45 -20.61
CA ASN A 84 7.33 -29.93 -19.67
C ASN A 84 7.61 -29.63 -18.19
N GLU A 85 8.58 -28.77 -17.87
CA GLU A 85 8.96 -28.49 -16.48
C GLU A 85 8.00 -27.50 -15.82
N ARG A 86 7.76 -27.72 -14.52
CA ARG A 86 7.06 -26.76 -13.64
C ARG A 86 8.10 -26.11 -12.75
N ILE A 87 8.22 -24.79 -12.85
CA ILE A 87 9.32 -24.02 -12.26
C ILE A 87 8.77 -22.99 -11.29
N ILE A 88 9.50 -22.75 -10.19
CA ILE A 88 9.23 -21.63 -9.28
C ILE A 88 9.54 -20.34 -10.03
N ARG A 89 8.61 -19.37 -10.07
CA ARG A 89 8.78 -18.14 -10.87
C ARG A 89 10.12 -17.42 -10.69
N VAL A 90 10.68 -17.39 -9.47
CA VAL A 90 11.98 -16.77 -9.19
C VAL A 90 13.15 -17.51 -9.86
N GLU A 91 13.05 -18.81 -10.08
CA GLU A 91 14.08 -19.68 -10.67
C GLU A 91 13.94 -19.81 -12.19
N MET A 92 12.98 -19.09 -12.81
CA MET A 92 12.72 -19.17 -14.25
C MET A 92 13.94 -18.77 -15.10
N GLN A 93 14.77 -17.85 -14.59
CA GLN A 93 16.00 -17.43 -15.28
C GLN A 93 17.02 -18.57 -15.38
N ASP A 94 17.21 -19.34 -14.32
CA ASP A 94 18.12 -20.48 -14.32
C ASP A 94 17.58 -21.61 -15.20
N HIS A 95 16.26 -21.81 -15.20
CA HIS A 95 15.60 -22.76 -16.08
C HIS A 95 15.85 -22.48 -17.57
N TYR A 96 15.91 -21.20 -18.00
CA TYR A 96 16.20 -20.84 -19.40
C TYR A 96 17.59 -21.30 -19.88
N LEU A 97 18.51 -21.57 -18.97
CA LEU A 97 19.87 -22.03 -19.27
C LEU A 97 19.96 -23.56 -19.38
N THR A 98 18.89 -24.30 -19.08
CA THR A 98 18.90 -25.77 -19.17
C THR A 98 18.91 -26.23 -20.62
N GLN A 99 19.59 -27.35 -20.90
CA GLN A 99 19.65 -27.93 -22.26
C GLN A 99 18.26 -28.28 -22.81
N GLN A 100 17.34 -28.73 -21.94
CA GLN A 100 15.97 -29.03 -22.34
C GLN A 100 15.23 -27.77 -22.81
N HIS A 101 15.37 -26.65 -22.08
CA HIS A 101 14.74 -25.40 -22.47
C HIS A 101 15.34 -24.84 -23.76
N GLN A 102 16.66 -24.92 -23.92
CA GLN A 102 17.33 -24.53 -25.16
C GLN A 102 16.86 -25.35 -26.38
N HIS A 103 16.64 -26.66 -26.21
CA HIS A 103 16.09 -27.50 -27.26
C HIS A 103 14.65 -27.13 -27.62
N ALA A 104 13.80 -26.85 -26.62
CA ALA A 104 12.43 -26.38 -26.84
C ALA A 104 12.38 -25.02 -27.56
N LEU A 105 13.29 -24.10 -27.22
CA LEU A 105 13.46 -22.82 -27.92
C LEU A 105 13.82 -23.02 -29.39
N LEU A 106 14.81 -23.87 -29.68
CA LEU A 106 15.22 -24.16 -31.05
C LEU A 106 14.07 -24.80 -31.85
N ASN A 107 13.32 -25.72 -31.25
CA ASN A 107 12.15 -26.31 -31.89
C ASN A 107 11.07 -25.27 -32.22
N ALA A 108 10.81 -24.32 -31.31
CA ALA A 108 9.88 -23.23 -31.55
C ALA A 108 10.33 -22.35 -32.73
N VAL A 109 11.62 -22.02 -32.81
CA VAL A 109 12.21 -21.26 -33.93
C VAL A 109 12.11 -22.03 -35.25
N HIS A 110 12.44 -23.32 -35.26
CA HIS A 110 12.30 -24.17 -36.44
C HIS A 110 10.85 -24.25 -36.94
N GLN A 111 9.89 -24.36 -36.03
CA GLN A 111 8.47 -24.38 -36.39
C GLN A 111 8.00 -23.04 -36.97
N MET A 112 8.48 -21.91 -36.43
CA MET A 112 8.22 -20.58 -37.00
C MET A 112 8.85 -20.41 -38.38
N LEU A 113 10.08 -20.86 -38.59
CA LEU A 113 10.76 -20.80 -39.89
C LEU A 113 10.08 -21.69 -40.95
N SER A 114 9.61 -22.87 -40.56
CA SER A 114 8.85 -23.76 -41.46
C SER A 114 7.56 -23.08 -41.95
N GLN A 115 6.83 -22.39 -41.07
CA GLN A 115 5.62 -21.66 -41.44
C GLN A 115 5.88 -20.49 -42.39
N LEU A 116 7.07 -19.87 -42.32
CA LEU A 116 7.48 -18.82 -43.26
C LEU A 116 7.86 -19.41 -44.63
N ASN A 117 8.53 -20.57 -44.64
CA ASN A 117 8.96 -21.23 -45.86
C ASN A 117 7.78 -21.83 -46.65
N ASP A 118 6.79 -22.41 -45.97
CA ASP A 118 5.56 -22.93 -46.60
C ASP A 118 4.70 -21.82 -47.23
N ARG A 119 4.75 -20.60 -46.67
CA ARG A 119 4.12 -19.42 -47.29
C ARG A 119 4.82 -18.95 -48.56
N GLN A 120 6.06 -19.37 -48.80
CA GLN A 120 6.86 -19.01 -49.96
C GLN A 120 6.66 -20.00 -51.13
N THR A 121 6.36 -21.27 -50.85
CA THR A 121 6.15 -22.33 -51.85
C THR A 121 4.75 -22.34 -52.48
N ASP A 122 3.73 -21.80 -51.79
CA ASP A 122 2.40 -21.58 -52.36
C ASP A 122 2.38 -20.50 -53.46
N ILE A 123 3.36 -19.59 -53.45
CA ILE A 123 3.52 -18.54 -54.48
C ILE A 123 4.12 -19.13 -55.77
N GLU A 124 4.93 -20.20 -55.67
CA GLU A 124 5.57 -20.82 -56.84
C GLU A 124 4.66 -21.80 -57.59
N HIS A 125 3.69 -22.43 -56.93
CA HIS A 125 2.76 -23.39 -57.56
C HIS A 125 1.66 -22.75 -58.42
N SER A 126 1.50 -21.42 -58.39
CA SER A 126 0.55 -20.71 -59.28
C SER A 126 1.17 -20.26 -60.61
N ARG A 127 2.45 -20.56 -60.90
CA ARG A 127 3.13 -20.12 -62.13
C ARG A 127 3.23 -21.22 -63.19
N THR A 128 2.10 -21.76 -63.64
CA THR A 128 2.08 -22.58 -64.86
C THR A 128 0.80 -22.35 -65.68
N THR A 129 0.70 -21.24 -66.41
CA THR A 129 0.26 -21.19 -67.82
C THR A 129 0.15 -19.77 -68.36
N THR A 130 0.50 -19.63 -69.65
CA THR A 130 0.30 -18.51 -70.59
C THR A 130 1.27 -17.32 -70.55
N ALA A 131 1.97 -17.17 -71.67
CA ALA A 131 2.85 -16.07 -72.02
C ALA A 131 2.05 -14.78 -72.24
N GLY A 132 2.44 -13.73 -71.51
CA GLY A 132 2.09 -12.33 -71.74
C GLY A 132 3.27 -11.45 -71.30
N PRO A 133 3.57 -10.33 -71.97
CA PRO A 133 4.66 -9.45 -71.56
C PRO A 133 4.44 -8.94 -70.13
N CYS A 134 5.48 -9.12 -69.33
CA CYS A 134 5.57 -8.92 -67.90
C CYS A 134 5.30 -7.46 -67.47
N ASN A 135 4.19 -7.22 -66.77
CA ASN A 135 3.94 -6.03 -65.94
C ASN A 135 3.97 -6.35 -64.42
N SER A 136 4.10 -7.63 -64.04
CA SER A 136 4.01 -8.08 -62.65
C SER A 136 5.34 -8.06 -61.89
N ALA A 137 6.47 -8.30 -62.55
CA ALA A 137 7.78 -8.26 -61.89
C ALA A 137 8.24 -6.82 -61.59
N THR A 138 7.84 -5.85 -62.41
CA THR A 138 8.07 -4.42 -62.15
C THR A 138 7.23 -3.91 -60.98
N ALA A 139 5.96 -4.30 -60.89
CA ALA A 139 5.09 -3.96 -59.75
C ALA A 139 5.58 -4.58 -58.42
N GLN A 140 6.00 -5.85 -58.44
CA GLN A 140 6.61 -6.51 -57.26
C GLN A 140 7.94 -5.85 -56.84
N SER A 141 8.74 -5.38 -57.82
CA SER A 141 9.96 -4.64 -57.51
C SER A 141 9.65 -3.29 -56.86
N GLU A 142 8.60 -2.60 -57.29
CA GLU A 142 8.17 -1.31 -56.74
C GLU A 142 7.65 -1.46 -55.30
N GLU A 143 6.84 -2.48 -55.02
CA GLU A 143 6.39 -2.82 -53.66
C GLU A 143 7.57 -3.19 -52.73
N LEU A 144 8.58 -3.89 -53.25
CA LEU A 144 9.81 -4.18 -52.51
C LEU A 144 10.61 -2.92 -52.18
N TYR A 145 10.70 -1.95 -53.10
CA TYR A 145 11.35 -0.66 -52.85
C TYR A 145 10.59 0.18 -51.81
N GLU A 146 9.26 0.18 -51.85
CA GLU A 146 8.44 0.85 -50.84
C GLU A 146 8.62 0.22 -49.45
N MET A 147 8.58 -1.11 -49.35
CA MET A 147 8.86 -1.82 -48.10
C MET A 147 10.27 -1.51 -47.60
N LEU A 148 11.27 -1.50 -48.48
CA LEU A 148 12.64 -1.16 -48.10
C LEU A 148 12.73 0.28 -47.57
N SER A 149 12.05 1.23 -48.20
CA SER A 149 12.01 2.63 -47.76
C SER A 149 11.33 2.79 -46.40
N ILE A 150 10.26 2.04 -46.14
CA ILE A 150 9.58 2.02 -44.84
C ILE A 150 10.51 1.43 -43.77
N LEU A 151 11.21 0.34 -44.07
CA LEU A 151 12.15 -0.28 -43.15
C LEU A 151 13.34 0.63 -42.84
N VAL A 152 13.90 1.31 -43.85
CA VAL A 152 14.98 2.28 -43.66
C VAL A 152 14.52 3.43 -42.77
N GLY A 153 13.34 4.00 -43.02
CA GLY A 153 12.77 5.03 -42.15
C GLY A 153 12.52 4.52 -40.72
N GLY A 154 12.03 3.28 -40.58
CA GLY A 154 11.87 2.62 -39.28
C GLY A 154 13.19 2.49 -38.53
N ILE A 155 14.26 2.04 -39.19
CA ILE A 155 15.60 1.92 -38.61
C ILE A 155 16.13 3.29 -38.17
N GLU A 156 15.96 4.33 -38.99
CA GLU A 156 16.37 5.69 -38.62
C GLU A 156 15.61 6.21 -37.40
N THR A 157 14.30 5.98 -37.32
CA THR A 157 13.52 6.36 -36.12
C THR A 157 13.99 5.63 -34.87
N LEU A 158 14.27 4.32 -34.97
CA LEU A 158 14.77 3.53 -33.85
C LEU A 158 16.16 3.98 -33.40
N ALA A 159 17.05 4.32 -34.34
CA ALA A 159 18.38 4.84 -34.02
C ALA A 159 18.30 6.18 -33.26
N ASN A 160 17.39 7.07 -33.69
CA ASN A 160 17.13 8.33 -32.99
C ASN A 160 16.56 8.11 -31.58
N ASP A 161 15.66 7.14 -31.43
CA ASP A 161 15.09 6.77 -30.13
C ASP A 161 16.14 6.16 -29.19
N GLU A 162 17.01 5.29 -29.71
CA GLU A 162 18.13 4.70 -28.95
C GLU A 162 19.05 5.81 -28.41
N GLN A 163 19.42 6.77 -29.25
CA GLN A 163 20.27 7.90 -28.84
C GLN A 163 19.58 8.79 -27.80
N ARG A 164 18.28 9.05 -27.96
CA ARG A 164 17.50 9.82 -26.98
C ARG A 164 17.46 9.12 -25.63
N LEU A 165 17.13 7.83 -25.61
CA LEU A 165 17.08 7.02 -24.40
C LEU A 165 18.45 6.96 -23.71
N ALA A 166 19.54 6.80 -24.47
CA ALA A 166 20.90 6.83 -23.91
C ALA A 166 21.21 8.18 -23.23
N THR A 167 20.77 9.28 -23.83
CA THR A 167 20.96 10.63 -23.26
C THR A 167 20.15 10.81 -21.98
N GLU A 168 18.90 10.35 -21.95
CA GLU A 168 18.04 10.41 -20.75
C GLU A 168 18.57 9.52 -19.63
N ALA A 169 19.02 8.31 -19.95
CA ALA A 169 19.64 7.40 -19.00
C ALA A 169 20.88 8.04 -18.34
N LEU A 170 21.72 8.71 -19.11
CA LEU A 170 22.89 9.41 -18.57
C LEU A 170 22.49 10.57 -17.64
N LYS A 171 21.47 11.35 -18.01
CA LYS A 171 20.94 12.42 -17.15
C LYS A 171 20.43 11.85 -15.83
N MET A 172 19.64 10.78 -15.88
CA MET A 172 19.15 10.09 -14.68
C MET A 172 20.30 9.57 -13.82
N GLN A 173 21.32 8.96 -14.44
CA GLN A 173 22.50 8.46 -13.75
C GLN A 173 23.24 9.56 -12.97
N THR A 174 23.25 10.80 -13.48
CA THR A 174 23.84 11.95 -12.77
C THR A 174 22.91 12.57 -11.72
N ALA A 175 21.58 12.51 -11.92
CA ALA A 175 20.61 13.08 -10.98
C ALA A 175 20.46 12.22 -9.71
N ILE A 176 20.48 10.89 -9.84
CA ILE A 176 20.36 9.95 -8.72
C ILE A 176 21.34 10.25 -7.57
N PRO A 177 22.66 10.40 -7.78
CA PRO A 177 23.59 10.67 -6.68
C PRO A 177 23.33 12.03 -6.02
N THR A 178 23.01 13.07 -6.80
CA THR A 178 22.69 14.39 -6.24
C THR A 178 21.45 14.37 -5.36
N LEU A 179 20.38 13.69 -5.81
CA LEU A 179 19.17 13.53 -5.03
C LEU A 179 19.40 12.65 -3.79
N THR A 180 20.25 11.64 -3.90
CA THR A 180 20.64 10.79 -2.76
C THR A 180 21.39 11.60 -1.70
N GLU A 181 22.28 12.50 -2.11
CA GLU A 181 23.00 13.39 -1.21
C GLU A 181 22.05 14.39 -0.52
N GLU A 182 21.16 15.04 -1.27
CA GLU A 182 20.17 15.95 -0.69
C GLU A 182 19.22 15.23 0.28
N LEU A 183 18.77 14.01 -0.06
CA LEU A 183 17.97 13.19 0.84
C LEU A 183 18.73 12.85 2.13
N SER A 184 20.04 12.61 2.04
CA SER A 184 20.88 12.33 3.21
C SER A 184 21.01 13.55 4.14
N LYS A 185 21.14 14.76 3.57
CA LYS A 185 21.16 16.02 4.33
C LYS A 185 19.83 16.27 5.04
N VAL A 186 18.72 16.12 4.33
CA VAL A 186 17.37 16.28 4.90
C VAL A 186 17.13 15.26 6.02
N LYS A 187 17.55 14.00 5.82
CA LYS A 187 17.43 12.96 6.84
C LYS A 187 18.17 13.33 8.13
N LEU A 188 19.43 13.75 8.04
CA LEU A 188 20.22 14.18 9.20
C LEU A 188 19.59 15.37 9.92
N SER A 189 19.10 16.36 9.17
CA SER A 189 18.42 17.54 9.72
C SER A 189 17.14 17.18 10.48
N VAL A 190 16.36 16.23 9.96
CA VAL A 190 15.16 15.71 10.63
C VAL A 190 15.52 14.94 11.91
N GLU A 191 16.56 14.12 11.87
CA GLU A 191 17.05 13.39 13.05
C GLU A 191 17.50 14.35 14.16
N GLU A 192 18.25 15.40 13.81
CA GLU A 192 18.67 16.44 14.77
C GLU A 192 17.48 17.21 15.35
N SER A 193 16.54 17.63 14.50
CA SER A 193 15.33 18.34 14.93
C SER A 193 14.47 17.49 15.87
N ASN A 194 14.37 16.19 15.61
CA ASN A 194 13.65 15.26 16.47
C ASN A 194 14.36 15.08 17.82
N ALA A 195 15.69 14.94 17.84
CA ALA A 195 16.45 14.85 19.08
C ALA A 195 16.27 16.11 19.95
N PHE A 196 16.28 17.29 19.34
CA PHE A 196 15.98 18.55 20.02
C PHE A 196 14.55 18.57 20.58
N LEU A 197 13.55 18.16 19.79
CA LEU A 197 12.16 18.12 20.20
C LEU A 197 11.93 17.18 21.40
N GLU A 198 12.58 16.02 21.41
CA GLU A 198 12.51 15.10 22.55
C GLU A 198 13.13 15.72 23.82
N GLY A 199 14.23 16.45 23.69
CA GLY A 199 14.80 17.22 24.81
C GLY A 199 13.83 18.28 25.34
N VAL A 200 13.15 19.01 24.46
CA VAL A 200 12.12 20.00 24.86
C VAL A 200 10.94 19.32 25.56
N LYS A 201 10.44 18.20 25.04
CA LYS A 201 9.35 17.44 25.69
C LYS A 201 9.73 16.95 27.08
N HIS A 202 10.95 16.46 27.25
CA HIS A 202 11.45 16.03 28.55
C HIS A 202 11.48 17.19 29.56
N ASN A 203 12.03 18.34 29.15
CA ASN A 203 12.05 19.54 29.99
C ASN A 203 10.63 20.01 30.34
N GLN A 204 9.71 19.97 29.37
CA GLN A 204 8.31 20.31 29.61
C GLN A 204 7.66 19.38 30.65
N ALA A 205 7.96 18.08 30.62
CA ALA A 205 7.44 17.13 31.60
C ALA A 205 7.95 17.45 33.02
N ILE A 206 9.23 17.78 33.18
CA ILE A 206 9.81 18.18 34.47
C ILE A 206 9.13 19.46 34.96
N LEU A 207 9.04 20.49 34.11
CA LEU A 207 8.41 21.76 34.48
C LEU A 207 6.94 21.58 34.90
N ASN A 208 6.20 20.73 34.20
CA ASN A 208 4.81 20.41 34.57
C ASN A 208 4.74 19.71 35.94
N GLN A 209 5.66 18.80 36.23
CA GLN A 209 5.73 18.13 37.54
C GLN A 209 6.04 19.13 38.66
N ASP A 210 6.99 20.03 38.46
CA ASP A 210 7.33 21.08 39.42
C ASP A 210 6.16 22.04 39.65
N LEU A 211 5.44 22.40 38.59
CA LEU A 211 4.24 23.22 38.66
C LEU A 211 3.17 22.55 39.53
N LEU A 212 2.90 21.26 39.31
CA LEU A 212 1.95 20.49 40.12
C LEU A 212 2.38 20.44 41.60
N SER A 213 3.67 20.20 41.87
CA SER A 213 4.18 20.19 43.25
C SER A 213 4.07 21.56 43.93
N LEU A 214 4.31 22.65 43.21
CA LEU A 214 4.15 24.00 43.73
C LEU A 214 2.67 24.33 43.97
N GLN A 215 1.77 23.91 43.09
CA GLN A 215 0.33 24.05 43.30
C GLN A 215 -0.15 23.30 44.55
N GLU A 216 0.32 22.07 44.76
CA GLU A 216 0.02 21.30 45.97
C GLU A 216 0.49 22.04 47.22
N LYS A 217 1.75 22.51 47.25
CA LYS A 217 2.29 23.30 48.37
C LYS A 217 1.50 24.59 48.64
N ILE A 218 1.09 25.31 47.59
CA ILE A 218 0.28 26.52 47.74
C ILE A 218 -1.07 26.17 48.34
N ASN A 219 -1.72 25.11 47.85
CA ASN A 219 -2.99 24.65 48.38
C ASN A 219 -2.85 24.27 49.87
N ASP A 220 -1.80 23.54 50.24
CA ASP A 220 -1.56 23.17 51.64
C ASP A 220 -1.40 24.42 52.52
N LEU A 221 -0.57 25.38 52.09
CA LEU A 221 -0.35 26.64 52.82
C LEU A 221 -1.61 27.50 52.94
N GLN A 222 -2.52 27.45 51.96
CA GLN A 222 -3.75 28.24 51.98
C GLN A 222 -4.68 27.86 53.13
N TYR A 223 -4.60 26.63 53.64
CA TYR A 223 -5.50 26.10 54.66
C TYR A 223 -4.84 25.88 56.04
N ILE A 224 -3.55 26.24 56.19
CA ILE A 224 -2.84 26.13 57.47
C ILE A 224 -3.19 27.32 58.38
N SER A 225 -3.54 27.04 59.63
CA SER A 225 -3.66 28.02 60.72
C SER A 225 -2.54 27.84 61.76
N TYR A 226 -2.15 28.94 62.41
CA TYR A 226 -1.09 29.00 63.43
C TYR A 226 -1.59 29.53 64.79
N ASP A 227 -2.90 29.60 65.00
CA ASP A 227 -3.51 30.10 66.25
C ASP A 227 -4.14 28.99 67.11
N GLY A 228 -3.84 27.73 66.79
CA GLY A 228 -4.43 26.55 67.44
C GLY A 228 -5.89 26.28 67.07
N THR A 229 -6.50 27.06 66.18
CA THR A 229 -7.89 26.87 65.74
C THR A 229 -7.93 26.44 64.26
N LEU A 230 -8.54 25.29 63.98
CA LEU A 230 -8.76 24.80 62.62
C LEU A 230 -10.25 24.87 62.25
N VAL A 231 -10.56 25.55 61.14
CA VAL A 231 -11.89 25.53 60.52
C VAL A 231 -11.83 24.72 59.23
N TRP A 232 -12.32 23.48 59.28
CA TRP A 232 -12.31 22.57 58.13
C TRP A 232 -13.68 22.52 57.44
N LYS A 233 -13.77 23.10 56.23
CA LYS A 233 -14.98 23.04 55.40
C LYS A 233 -14.98 21.77 54.56
N ILE A 234 -15.97 20.90 54.77
CA ILE A 234 -16.18 19.69 53.96
C ILE A 234 -17.08 20.04 52.77
N GLY A 235 -16.49 20.16 51.58
CA GLY A 235 -17.22 20.30 50.31
C GLY A 235 -17.78 18.97 49.79
N ASN A 236 -18.73 19.05 48.85
CA ASN A 236 -19.35 17.91 48.16
C ASN A 236 -19.83 16.79 49.10
N PHE A 237 -20.44 17.17 50.23
CA PHE A 237 -20.84 16.23 51.28
C PHE A 237 -21.68 15.05 50.77
N HIS A 238 -22.64 15.30 49.88
CA HIS A 238 -23.52 14.25 49.35
C HIS A 238 -22.75 13.14 48.62
N GLU A 239 -21.79 13.52 47.77
CA GLU A 239 -20.95 12.58 47.03
C GLU A 239 -20.05 11.77 47.99
N LYS A 240 -19.38 12.46 48.92
CA LYS A 240 -18.54 11.80 49.93
C LYS A 240 -19.33 10.85 50.82
N MET A 241 -20.59 11.16 51.10
CA MET A 241 -21.49 10.27 51.84
C MET A 241 -21.83 9.00 51.06
N ILE A 242 -22.04 9.11 49.74
CA ILE A 242 -22.26 7.94 48.87
C ILE A 242 -21.01 7.06 48.83
N ASP A 243 -19.82 7.66 48.71
CA ASP A 243 -18.55 6.92 48.73
C ASP A 243 -18.32 6.18 50.05
N ALA A 244 -18.72 6.78 51.18
CA ALA A 244 -18.65 6.13 52.49
C ALA A 244 -19.66 4.98 52.61
N GLN A 245 -20.90 5.16 52.14
CA GLN A 245 -21.94 4.13 52.17
C GLN A 245 -21.63 2.94 51.25
N SER A 246 -20.92 3.18 50.15
CA SER A 246 -20.46 2.15 49.22
C SER A 246 -19.10 1.54 49.60
N GLU A 247 -18.55 1.90 50.77
CA GLU A 247 -17.24 1.46 51.28
C GLU A 247 -16.04 1.80 50.38
N ARG A 248 -16.22 2.70 49.40
CA ARG A 248 -15.14 3.16 48.52
C ARG A 248 -14.15 4.06 49.26
N GLN A 249 -14.64 4.94 50.12
CA GLN A 249 -13.83 5.80 50.97
C GLN A 249 -14.55 6.09 52.29
N THR A 250 -14.11 5.44 53.38
CA THR A 250 -14.77 5.52 54.70
C THR A 250 -14.18 6.58 55.62
N SER A 251 -13.03 7.16 55.28
CA SER A 251 -12.36 8.19 56.08
C SER A 251 -11.75 9.28 55.20
N ILE A 252 -11.73 10.50 55.75
CA ILE A 252 -11.08 11.68 55.17
C ILE A 252 -10.29 12.39 56.27
N TYR A 253 -9.15 12.94 55.90
CA TYR A 253 -8.27 13.67 56.81
C TYR A 253 -8.35 15.17 56.53
N SER A 254 -8.22 15.99 57.58
CA SER A 254 -8.06 17.43 57.44
C SER A 254 -6.60 17.78 57.11
N SER A 255 -6.39 18.98 56.58
CA SER A 255 -5.05 19.57 56.45
C SER A 255 -4.38 19.73 57.84
N PRO A 256 -3.04 19.73 57.90
CA PRO A 256 -2.30 20.01 59.13
C PRO A 256 -2.58 21.45 59.63
N PHE A 257 -2.49 21.64 60.95
CA PHE A 257 -2.58 22.96 61.60
C PHE A 257 -1.65 23.01 62.81
N TYR A 258 -1.32 24.22 63.26
CA TYR A 258 -0.34 24.45 64.33
C TYR A 258 -0.94 25.25 65.49
N SER A 259 -0.43 24.99 66.69
CA SER A 259 -0.77 25.69 67.93
C SER A 259 -0.21 27.12 67.98
N SER A 260 0.95 27.35 67.37
CA SER A 260 1.62 28.64 67.30
C SER A 260 2.50 28.73 66.05
N PRO A 261 2.96 29.94 65.65
CA PRO A 261 3.91 30.11 64.55
C PRO A 261 5.27 29.43 64.77
N ASN A 262 5.64 29.17 66.03
CA ASN A 262 6.94 28.63 66.41
C ASN A 262 6.89 27.14 66.83
N GLY A 263 5.71 26.50 66.72
CA GLY A 263 5.43 25.20 67.33
C GLY A 263 4.87 25.36 68.74
#